data_AF-A0A383EK74-F1
#
_entry.id   AF-A0A383EK74-F1
#
_cell.length_a   1.000
_cell.length_b   1.000
_cell.length_c   1.000
_cell.angle_alpha   90.00
_cell.angle_beta   90.00
_cell.angle_gamma   90.00
#
_symmetry.space_group_name_H-M   'P 1'
#
loop_
_entity.id
_entity.type
_entity.pdbx_description
1 polymer ?
#
loop_
_entity_poly.entity_id
_entity_poly.type
_entity_poly.pdbx_seq_one_letter_code
_entity_poly.pdbx_strand_id
1 'polypeptide(L)'
;DYAQVKADGAITNAVADQALAMLEIDSHGLDEMDKSILETIIVKFSGGPVGVNSIAAAVGEEPDTLEEVYEPFLIMEGYLQRTPQGRTATELGYQRLGLKMDGGKQQSLL
;
A
#
# COMPACT_ATOMS: atom_id res chain seq x y z
N ASP A 1 -24.89 9.62 3.74
CA ASP A 1 -26.19 9.01 4.13
C ASP A 1 -26.52 7.70 3.43
N TYR A 2 -25.79 6.63 3.80
CA TYR A 2 -26.13 5.23 3.48
C TYR A 2 -26.33 4.40 4.78
N ALA A 3 -26.41 5.09 5.93
CA ALA A 3 -26.32 4.49 7.26
C ALA A 3 -27.68 4.36 7.98
N GLN A 4 -28.81 4.59 7.30
CA GLN A 4 -30.11 4.70 7.99
C GLN A 4 -31.20 3.68 7.58
N VAL A 5 -30.93 2.67 6.74
CA VAL A 5 -32.05 1.85 6.19
C VAL A 5 -31.94 0.31 6.30
N LYS A 6 -30.82 -0.34 6.61
CA LYS A 6 -30.83 -1.83 6.66
C LYS A 6 -29.87 -2.46 7.65
N ALA A 7 -30.24 -2.44 8.92
CA ALA A 7 -30.00 -3.50 9.91
C ALA A 7 -30.53 -2.95 11.24
N ASP A 8 -31.41 -3.66 11.93
CA ASP A 8 -32.01 -3.30 13.24
C ASP A 8 -30.96 -3.08 14.37
N GLY A 9 -30.06 -2.11 14.22
CA GLY A 9 -29.11 -1.67 15.24
C GLY A 9 -28.02 -2.68 15.65
N ALA A 10 -27.96 -3.86 15.04
CA ALA A 10 -27.02 -4.92 15.44
C ALA A 10 -25.83 -5.05 14.48
N ILE A 11 -24.63 -4.70 14.95
CA ILE A 11 -23.37 -5.01 14.27
C ILE A 11 -23.16 -6.53 14.39
N THR A 12 -23.42 -7.25 13.30
CA THR A 12 -23.13 -8.70 13.20
C THR A 12 -21.87 -8.90 12.36
N ASN A 13 -21.16 -10.01 12.54
CA ASN A 13 -19.98 -10.34 11.71
C ASN A 13 -20.30 -10.26 10.21
N ALA A 14 -21.49 -10.72 9.80
CA ALA A 14 -21.91 -10.65 8.40
C ALA A 14 -22.08 -9.21 7.87
N VAL A 15 -22.52 -8.27 8.72
CA VAL A 15 -22.64 -6.85 8.35
C VAL A 15 -21.26 -6.16 8.35
N ALA A 16 -20.37 -6.54 9.28
CA ALA A 16 -18.99 -6.06 9.29
C ALA A 16 -18.19 -6.55 8.07
N ASP A 17 -18.33 -7.82 7.70
CA ASP A 17 -17.71 -8.42 6.51
C ASP A 17 -18.22 -7.77 5.23
N GLN A 18 -19.53 -7.51 5.13
CA GLN A 18 -20.10 -6.78 3.98
C GLN A 18 -19.62 -5.33 3.92
N ALA A 19 -19.49 -4.64 5.05
CA ALA A 19 -18.95 -3.28 5.08
C ALA A 19 -17.46 -3.24 4.68
N LEU A 20 -16.64 -4.19 5.13
CA LEU A 20 -15.23 -4.30 4.74
C LEU A 20 -15.07 -4.64 3.25
N ALA A 21 -15.91 -5.53 2.71
CA ALA A 21 -15.93 -5.85 1.28
C ALA A 21 -16.35 -4.63 0.42
N MET A 22 -17.17 -3.73 0.96
CA MET A 22 -17.54 -2.46 0.31
C MET A 22 -16.46 -1.38 0.40
N LEU A 23 -15.46 -1.56 1.27
CA LEU A 23 -14.30 -0.66 1.41
C LEU A 23 -13.11 -1.07 0.55
N GLU A 24 -13.24 -2.14 -0.24
CA GLU A 24 -12.18 -2.65 -1.15
C GLU A 24 -10.86 -3.01 -0.45
N ILE A 25 -10.91 -3.25 0.87
CA ILE A 25 -9.77 -3.67 1.68
C ILE A 25 -9.56 -5.19 1.51
N ASP A 26 -8.35 -5.60 1.17
CA ASP A 26 -8.01 -7.01 1.01
C ASP A 26 -7.82 -7.75 2.35
N SER A 27 -7.54 -9.06 2.30
CA SER A 27 -7.35 -9.89 3.50
C SER A 27 -6.15 -9.51 4.36
N HIS A 28 -5.26 -8.64 3.86
CA HIS A 28 -4.08 -8.13 4.55
C HIS A 28 -4.23 -6.67 4.97
N GLY A 29 -5.41 -6.07 4.77
CA GLY A 29 -5.67 -4.68 5.15
C GLY A 29 -5.26 -3.65 4.09
N LEU A 30 -4.84 -4.07 2.90
CA LEU A 30 -4.46 -3.15 1.82
C LEU A 30 -5.70 -2.70 1.04
N ASP A 31 -5.88 -1.39 0.93
CA ASP A 31 -6.84 -0.82 0.00
C ASP A 31 -6.25 -0.69 -1.43
N GLU A 32 -7.01 -0.13 -2.36
CA GLU A 32 -6.56 0.05 -3.74
C GLU A 32 -5.44 1.10 -3.88
N MET A 33 -5.40 2.12 -3.02
CA MET A 33 -4.34 3.13 -3.05
C MET A 33 -3.03 2.54 -2.55
N ASP A 34 -3.05 1.74 -1.47
CA ASP A 34 -1.90 1.00 -0.97
C ASP A 34 -1.26 0.13 -2.06
N LYS A 35 -2.10 -0.63 -2.79
CA LYS A 35 -1.66 -1.47 -3.91
C LYS A 35 -1.09 -0.61 -5.04
N SER A 36 -1.73 0.50 -5.39
CA SER A 36 -1.29 1.43 -6.43
C SER A 36 0.07 2.06 -6.11
N ILE A 37 0.32 2.40 -4.84
CA ILE A 37 1.62 2.89 -4.35
C ILE A 37 2.69 1.81 -4.53
N LEU A 38 2.45 0.61 -4.01
CA LEU A 38 3.40 -0.50 -4.11
C LEU A 38 3.68 -0.88 -5.57
N GLU A 39 2.63 -0.97 -6.40
CA GLU A 39 2.75 -1.29 -7.83
C GLU A 39 3.54 -0.21 -8.56
N THR A 40 3.29 1.07 -8.26
CA THR A 40 4.05 2.17 -8.83
C THR A 40 5.54 2.05 -8.51
N ILE A 41 5.89 1.77 -7.26
CA ILE A 41 7.30 1.63 -6.86
C ILE A 41 7.93 0.40 -7.54
N ILE A 42 7.24 -0.74 -7.52
CA ILE A 42 7.76 -2.01 -8.02
C ILE A 42 7.84 -2.03 -9.55
N VAL A 43 6.74 -1.71 -10.23
CA VAL A 43 6.62 -1.87 -11.69
C VAL A 43 7.16 -0.65 -12.43
N LYS A 44 6.80 0.58 -12.00
CA LYS A 44 7.22 1.80 -12.71
C LYS A 44 8.64 2.24 -12.34
N PHE A 45 9.05 1.98 -11.09
CA PHE A 45 10.36 2.41 -10.58
C PHE A 45 11.30 1.24 -10.22
N SER A 46 11.00 0.03 -10.68
CA SER A 46 11.87 -1.17 -10.51
C SER A 46 12.23 -1.45 -9.05
N GLY A 47 11.32 -1.17 -8.12
CA GLY A 47 11.51 -1.35 -6.68
C GLY A 47 12.03 -0.13 -5.93
N GLY A 48 12.42 0.95 -6.61
CA GLY A 48 13.01 2.14 -6.00
C GLY A 48 14.55 2.09 -5.89
N PRO A 49 15.19 3.05 -5.18
CA PRO A 49 14.57 4.13 -4.40
C PRO A 49 13.92 5.22 -5.27
N VAL A 50 12.73 5.67 -4.89
CA VAL A 50 11.98 6.73 -5.58
C VAL A 50 11.48 7.82 -4.60
N GLY A 51 11.57 9.08 -4.99
CA GLY A 51 11.10 10.21 -4.16
C GLY A 51 9.58 10.28 -4.08
N VAL A 52 9.04 10.74 -2.95
CA VAL A 52 7.57 10.82 -2.71
C VAL A 52 6.85 11.63 -3.78
N ASN A 53 7.42 12.76 -4.21
CA ASN A 53 6.81 13.60 -5.25
C ASN A 53 6.61 12.83 -6.57
N SER A 54 7.52 11.91 -6.90
CA SER A 54 7.39 11.08 -8.11
C SER A 54 6.34 10.00 -7.95
N ILE A 55 6.21 9.41 -6.76
CA ILE A 55 5.16 8.44 -6.45
C ILE A 55 3.79 9.15 -6.50
N ALA A 56 3.66 10.25 -5.76
CA ALA A 56 2.49 11.11 -5.68
C ALA A 56 1.96 11.49 -7.06
N ALA A 57 2.83 12.02 -7.92
CA ALA A 57 2.47 12.37 -9.29
C ALA A 57 2.03 11.15 -10.14
N ALA A 58 2.60 9.97 -9.89
CA ALA A 58 2.31 8.75 -10.65
C ALA A 58 1.02 8.03 -10.20
N VAL A 59 0.58 8.24 -8.95
CA VAL A 59 -0.69 7.71 -8.41
C VAL A 59 -1.81 8.76 -8.34
N GLY A 60 -1.50 10.04 -8.60
CA GLY A 60 -2.46 11.13 -8.60
C GLY A 60 -2.85 11.63 -7.21
N GLU A 61 -1.92 11.53 -6.25
CA GLU A 61 -2.12 11.98 -4.86
C GLU A 61 -1.21 13.13 -4.45
N GLU A 62 -1.50 13.74 -3.30
CA GLU A 62 -0.60 14.70 -2.66
C GLU A 62 0.54 13.99 -1.90
N PRO A 63 1.79 14.50 -1.96
CA PRO A 63 2.91 13.90 -1.23
C PRO A 63 2.67 13.78 0.28
N ASP A 64 2.11 14.82 0.91
CA ASP A 64 1.84 14.83 2.35
C ASP A 64 0.80 13.76 2.71
N THR A 65 -0.20 13.51 1.87
CA THR A 65 -1.17 12.43 2.06
C THR A 65 -0.50 11.05 2.00
N LEU A 66 0.43 10.83 1.08
CA LEU A 66 1.23 9.60 1.08
C LEU A 66 1.98 9.41 2.40
N GLU A 67 2.66 10.44 2.89
CA GLU A 67 3.50 10.37 4.09
C GLU A 67 2.70 10.22 5.39
N GLU A 68 1.55 10.89 5.49
CA GLU A 68 0.77 10.97 6.72
C GLU A 68 -0.34 9.93 6.81
N VAL A 69 -0.86 9.45 5.68
CA VAL A 69 -2.01 8.54 5.64
C VAL A 69 -1.60 7.11 5.27
N TYR A 70 -0.88 6.93 4.17
CA TYR A 70 -0.66 5.60 3.58
C TYR A 70 0.66 4.94 4.03
N GLU A 71 1.78 5.68 3.97
CA GLU A 71 3.11 5.18 4.35
C GLU A 71 3.18 4.56 5.75
N PRO A 72 2.53 5.10 6.80
CA PRO A 72 2.64 4.55 8.14
C PRO A 72 2.27 3.06 8.21
N PHE A 73 1.19 2.66 7.54
CA PHE A 73 0.76 1.26 7.50
C PHE A 73 1.70 0.40 6.66
N LEU A 74 2.04 0.85 5.44
CA LEU A 74 2.92 0.11 4.53
C LEU A 74 4.32 -0.12 5.12
N ILE A 75 4.83 0.82 5.90
CA ILE A 75 6.11 0.69 6.62
C ILE A 75 5.96 -0.23 7.83
N MET A 76 4.89 -0.08 8.62
CA MET A 76 4.65 -0.90 9.81
C MET A 76 4.51 -2.39 9.47
N GLU A 77 3.78 -2.72 8.42
CA GLU A 77 3.63 -4.10 7.92
C GLU A 77 4.86 -4.57 7.13
N GLY A 78 5.82 -3.68 6.86
CA GLY A 78 7.09 -4.02 6.23
C GLY A 78 7.01 -4.20 4.72
N TYR A 79 6.00 -3.66 4.04
CA TYR A 79 5.89 -3.65 2.57
C TYR A 79 6.77 -2.57 1.92
N LEU A 80 7.03 -1.49 2.66
CA LEU A 80 7.73 -0.31 2.19
C LEU A 80 8.86 0.07 3.16
N GLN A 81 9.98 0.52 2.61
CA GLN A 81 11.07 1.09 3.39
C GLN A 81 11.37 2.53 2.95
N ARG A 82 11.48 3.44 3.93
CA ARG A 82 12.03 4.78 3.71
C ARG A 82 13.55 4.74 3.84
N THR A 83 14.24 5.30 2.85
CA THR A 83 15.69 5.49 2.81
C THR A 83 16.02 6.97 2.56
N PRO A 84 17.25 7.42 2.81
CA PRO A 84 17.66 8.80 2.47
C PRO A 84 17.48 9.15 0.99
N GLN A 85 17.52 8.14 0.10
CA GLN A 85 17.39 8.31 -1.35
C GLN A 85 15.94 8.26 -1.84
N GLY A 86 15.00 7.83 -0.99
CA GLY A 86 13.59 7.65 -1.38
C GLY A 86 12.96 6.40 -0.76
N ARG A 87 11.86 5.95 -1.34
CA ARG A 87 11.09 4.79 -0.92
C ARG A 87 11.47 3.59 -1.76
N THR A 88 11.63 2.45 -1.11
CA THR A 88 11.98 1.18 -1.73
C THR A 88 10.97 0.12 -1.30
N ALA A 89 10.44 -0.65 -2.25
CA ALA A 89 9.58 -1.77 -1.94
C ALA A 89 10.42 -2.93 -1.39
N THR A 90 9.97 -3.53 -0.28
CA THR A 90 10.63 -4.70 0.30
C THR A 90 10.21 -5.97 -0.43
N GLU A 91 10.92 -7.07 -0.21
CA GLU A 91 10.52 -8.39 -0.74
C GLU A 91 9.07 -8.74 -0.36
N LEU A 92 8.64 -8.38 0.85
CA LEU A 92 7.26 -8.60 1.30
C LEU A 92 6.27 -7.80 0.44
N GLY A 93 6.59 -6.55 0.10
CA GLY A 93 5.76 -5.71 -0.79
C GLY A 93 5.59 -6.35 -2.18
N TYR A 94 6.66 -6.94 -2.74
CA TYR A 94 6.56 -7.71 -3.99
C TYR A 94 5.60 -8.89 -3.85
N GLN A 95 5.78 -9.68 -2.78
CA GLN A 95 4.96 -10.88 -2.54
C GLN A 95 3.47 -10.53 -2.38
N ARG A 96 3.13 -9.38 -1.78
CA ARG A 96 1.74 -8.96 -1.63
C ARG A 96 1.06 -8.68 -2.97
N LEU A 97 1.78 -8.16 -3.95
CA LEU A 97 1.27 -7.98 -5.30
C LEU A 97 1.36 -9.25 -6.17
N GLY A 98 1.80 -10.38 -5.59
CA GLY A 98 2.04 -11.61 -6.34
C GLY A 98 3.22 -11.50 -7.32
N LEU A 99 4.09 -10.51 -7.14
CA LEU A 99 5.26 -10.26 -7.97
C LEU A 99 6.50 -10.93 -7.37
N LYS A 100 7.48 -11.23 -8.22
CA LYS A 100 8.79 -11.70 -7.78
C LYS A 100 9.75 -10.53 -7.80
N MET A 101 10.53 -10.40 -6.73
CA MET A 101 11.68 -9.51 -6.76
C MET A 101 12.72 -10.14 -7.67
N ASP A 102 12.98 -9.51 -8.82
CA ASP A 102 14.10 -9.90 -9.67
C ASP A 102 15.36 -9.69 -8.84
N GLY A 103 16.08 -10.78 -8.53
CA GLY A 103 17.25 -10.79 -7.66
C GLY A 103 18.39 -9.91 -8.21
N GLY A 104 18.26 -8.60 -8.04
CA GLY A 104 19.15 -7.58 -8.56
C GLY A 104 20.14 -7.13 -7.50
N LYS A 105 21.26 -7.86 -7.39
CA LYS A 105 22.54 -7.44 -6.80
C LYS A 105 22.43 -6.49 -5.60
N GLN A 106 22.18 -7.07 -4.43
CA GLN A 106 22.66 -6.47 -3.19
C GLN A 106 24.18 -6.37 -3.30
N GLN A 107 24.68 -5.18 -3.69
CA GLN A 107 26.10 -4.89 -3.62
C GLN A 107 26.49 -4.95 -2.15
N SER A 108 27.00 -6.12 -1.77
CA SER A 108 27.89 -6.29 -0.63
C SER A 108 28.98 -5.23 -0.76
N LEU A 109 28.84 -4.14 0.00
CA LEU A 109 29.98 -3.28 0.32
C LEU A 109 30.88 -4.11 1.26
N LEU A 110 31.82 -4.83 0.66
CA LEU A 110 33.10 -5.19 1.27
C LEU A 110 34.13 -4.13 0.88
#